data_AF-A0A969CMH5-F1
#
_entry.id   AF-A0A969CMH5-F1
#
_cell.length_a   1.000
_cell.length_b   1.000
_cell.length_c   1.000
_cell.angle_alpha   90.00
_cell.angle_beta   90.00
_cell.angle_gamma   90.00
#
_symmetry.space_group_name_H-M   'P 1'
#
loop_
_entity.id
_entity.type
_entity.pdbx_description
1 polymer ?
#
loop_
_entity_poly.entity_id
_entity_poly.type
_entity_poly.pdbx_seq_one_letter_code
_entity_poly.pdbx_strand_id
1 'polypeptide(L)'
;MRESPLYQEILQEGVQRGLHQGKLDTVLLLLNNRIGTITLDLQAQLQKLSITQLDDLCRVLLSFSSTTDLVSHLATNPVRNVELNLLLRQDIMRESPLYQEIMQQGKLELIIRQLQRRFGHIEPILQSKIQQLSSYPLEELGEALLDFSSKQDLVTWLQNY
;
A
#
# COMPACT_ATOMS: atom_id res chain seq x y z
N MET A 1 -1.18 32.78 0.09
CA MET A 1 -0.26 31.67 0.45
C MET A 1 -0.55 30.36 -0.28
N ARG A 2 -1.82 29.95 -0.50
CA ARG A 2 -2.18 28.71 -1.23
C ARG A 2 -1.90 28.70 -2.75
N GLU A 3 -1.58 29.85 -3.35
CA GLU A 3 -1.33 29.99 -4.79
C GLU A 3 0.16 30.18 -5.14
N SER A 4 1.06 30.10 -4.15
CA SER A 4 2.49 30.15 -4.44
C SER A 4 2.91 28.90 -5.23
N PRO A 5 3.67 29.02 -6.32
CA PRO A 5 4.22 27.87 -7.05
C PRO A 5 4.97 26.89 -6.14
N LEU A 6 5.70 27.41 -5.15
CA LEU A 6 6.41 26.62 -4.15
C LEU A 6 5.47 25.78 -3.27
N TYR A 7 4.27 26.29 -2.95
CA TYR A 7 3.29 25.54 -2.17
C TYR A 7 2.70 24.38 -2.98
N GLN A 8 2.46 24.60 -4.28
CA GLN A 8 1.97 23.56 -5.18
C GLN A 8 3.02 22.46 -5.39
N GLU A 9 4.29 22.82 -5.51
CA GLU A 9 5.41 21.88 -5.63
C GLU A 9 5.53 21.00 -4.39
N ILE A 10 5.50 21.58 -3.18
CA ILE A 10 5.55 20.82 -1.92
C ILE A 10 4.36 19.87 -1.79
N LEU A 11 3.16 20.31 -2.19
CA LEU A 11 1.96 19.47 -2.17
C LEU A 11 2.09 18.30 -3.15
N GLN A 12 2.55 18.55 -4.38
CA GLN A 12 2.76 17.51 -5.39
C GLN A 12 3.83 16.50 -4.95
N GLU A 13 4.96 16.97 -4.42
CA GLU A 13 6.00 16.10 -3.86
C GLU A 13 5.44 15.25 -2.71
N GLY A 14 4.66 15.85 -1.80
CA GLY A 14 4.01 15.14 -0.70
C GLY A 14 3.07 14.04 -1.19
N VAL A 15 2.25 14.33 -2.20
CA VAL A 15 1.35 13.34 -2.82
C VAL A 15 2.13 12.20 -3.46
N GLN A 16 3.18 12.51 -4.24
CA GLN A 16 4.00 11.49 -4.90
C GLN A 16 4.72 10.59 -3.88
N ARG A 17 5.26 11.18 -2.81
CA ARG A 17 5.93 10.43 -1.74
C ARG A 17 4.97 9.57 -0.94
N GLY A 18 3.79 10.10 -0.59
CA GLY A 18 2.75 9.33 0.11
C GLY A 18 2.27 8.14 -0.73
N LEU A 19 2.06 8.34 -2.03
CA LEU A 19 1.66 7.27 -2.95
C LEU A 19 2.75 6.19 -3.06
N HIS A 20 4.02 6.59 -3.13
CA HIS A 20 5.16 5.65 -3.17
C HIS A 20 5.27 4.84 -1.87
N GLN A 21 5.26 5.52 -0.72
CA GLN A 21 5.41 4.85 0.58
C GLN A 21 4.24 3.92 0.88
N GLY A 22 2.99 4.33 0.61
CA GLY A 22 1.82 3.47 0.80
C GLY A 22 1.86 2.20 -0.04
N LYS A 23 2.36 2.28 -1.28
CA LYS A 23 2.57 1.11 -2.13
C LYS A 23 3.70 0.21 -1.63
N LEU A 24 4.81 0.80 -1.17
CA LEU A 24 5.92 0.04 -0.60
C LEU A 24 5.48 -0.71 0.66
N ASP A 25 4.81 -0.05 1.59
CA ASP A 25 4.33 -0.66 2.84
C ASP A 25 3.38 -1.84 2.53
N THR A 26 2.52 -1.67 1.53
CA THR A 26 1.63 -2.74 1.06
C THR A 26 2.41 -3.94 0.50
N VAL A 27 3.42 -3.69 -0.34
CA VAL A 27 4.30 -4.75 -0.87
C VAL A 27 5.00 -5.48 0.27
N LEU A 28 5.54 -4.75 1.25
CA LEU A 28 6.23 -5.33 2.41
C LEU A 28 5.29 -6.18 3.28
N LEU A 29 4.07 -5.70 3.51
CA LEU A 29 3.03 -6.43 4.22
C LEU A 29 2.71 -7.76 3.50
N LEU A 30 2.45 -7.70 2.19
CA LEU A 30 2.14 -8.88 1.38
C LEU A 30 3.30 -9.88 1.38
N LEU A 31 4.54 -9.41 1.31
CA LEU A 31 5.73 -10.25 1.35
C LEU A 31 5.88 -10.97 2.69
N ASN A 32 5.82 -10.23 3.80
CA ASN A 32 5.91 -10.79 5.14
C ASN A 32 4.80 -11.83 5.39
N ASN A 33 3.58 -11.57 4.89
CA ASN A 33 2.44 -12.46 5.07
C ASN A 33 2.46 -13.70 4.16
N ARG A 34 3.01 -13.60 2.94
CA ARG A 34 2.96 -14.70 1.96
C ARG A 34 4.18 -15.60 1.99
N ILE A 35 5.36 -15.00 2.13
CA ILE A 35 6.63 -15.71 1.97
C ILE A 35 7.55 -15.56 3.18
N GLY A 36 7.06 -14.93 4.25
CA GLY A 36 7.78 -14.72 5.50
C GLY A 36 8.73 -13.54 5.48
N THR A 37 9.54 -13.41 6.52
CA THR A 37 10.44 -12.26 6.71
C THR A 37 11.45 -12.16 5.56
N ILE A 38 11.45 -11.02 4.90
CA ILE A 38 12.42 -10.68 3.86
C ILE A 38 13.67 -10.02 4.46
N THR A 39 14.80 -10.12 3.76
CA THR A 39 16.07 -9.55 4.22
C THR A 39 16.10 -8.01 4.09
N LEU A 40 16.95 -7.35 4.88
CA LEU A 40 17.15 -5.89 4.83
C LEU A 40 17.62 -5.42 3.44
N ASP A 41 18.46 -6.21 2.77
CA ASP A 41 18.90 -5.92 1.41
C ASP A 41 17.73 -5.91 0.42
N LEU A 42 16.79 -6.84 0.58
CA LEU A 42 15.60 -6.91 -0.27
C LEU A 42 14.66 -5.73 0.01
N GLN A 43 14.47 -5.36 1.28
CA GLN A 43 13.74 -4.13 1.63
C GLN A 43 14.35 -2.89 0.98
N ALA A 44 15.67 -2.75 1.03
CA ALA A 44 16.38 -1.63 0.42
C ALA A 44 16.27 -1.62 -1.11
N GLN A 45 16.10 -2.78 -1.76
CA GLN A 45 15.82 -2.86 -3.20
C GLN A 45 14.38 -2.45 -3.52
N LEU A 46 13.41 -2.92 -2.73
CA LEU A 46 11.99 -2.60 -2.92
C LEU A 46 11.72 -1.11 -2.75
N GLN A 47 12.37 -0.45 -1.78
CA GLN A 47 12.25 0.99 -1.57
C GLN A 47 12.67 1.81 -2.79
N LYS A 48 13.53 1.26 -3.65
CA LYS A 48 14.02 1.95 -4.86
C LYS A 48 13.05 1.81 -6.04
N LEU A 49 12.09 0.89 -5.99
CA LEU A 49 11.13 0.67 -7.07
C LEU A 49 10.23 1.89 -7.27
N SER A 50 9.85 2.16 -8.52
CA SER A 50 8.87 3.20 -8.83
C SER A 50 7.45 2.79 -8.40
N ILE A 51 6.55 3.77 -8.31
CA ILE A 51 5.12 3.56 -8.02
C ILE A 51 4.47 2.54 -8.97
N THR A 52 4.87 2.52 -10.25
CA THR A 52 4.37 1.57 -11.25
C THR A 52 4.96 0.18 -11.02
N GLN A 53 6.26 0.09 -10.75
CA GLN A 53 6.92 -1.18 -10.47
C GLN A 53 6.40 -1.83 -9.19
N LEU A 54 6.09 -1.04 -8.16
CA LEU A 54 5.44 -1.53 -6.93
C LEU A 54 4.01 -2.04 -7.21
N ASP A 55 3.25 -1.37 -8.10
CA ASP A 55 1.92 -1.84 -8.52
C ASP A 55 1.99 -3.17 -9.28
N ASP A 56 2.92 -3.29 -10.20
CA ASP A 56 3.13 -4.52 -10.96
C ASP A 56 3.59 -5.64 -10.03
N LEU A 57 4.52 -5.36 -9.13
CA LEU A 57 4.96 -6.32 -8.12
C LEU A 57 3.81 -6.76 -7.22
N CYS A 58 2.95 -5.85 -6.74
CA CYS A 58 1.73 -6.20 -6.00
C CYS A 58 0.82 -7.17 -6.79
N ARG A 59 0.64 -6.94 -8.10
CA ARG A 59 -0.21 -7.80 -8.94
C ARG A 59 0.37 -9.21 -9.05
N VAL A 60 1.68 -9.33 -9.18
CA VAL A 60 2.36 -10.62 -9.33
C VAL A 60 2.57 -11.32 -7.98
N LEU A 61 2.76 -10.58 -6.88
CA LEU A 61 2.85 -11.12 -5.52
C LEU A 61 1.63 -11.93 -5.11
N LEU A 62 0.45 -11.57 -5.62
CA LEU A 62 -0.77 -12.36 -5.43
C LEU A 62 -0.73 -13.74 -6.09
N SER A 63 0.27 -14.01 -6.95
CA SER A 63 0.50 -15.30 -7.63
C SER A 63 1.79 -16.01 -7.18
N PHE A 64 2.59 -15.39 -6.31
CA PHE A 64 3.83 -16.00 -5.81
C PHE A 64 3.54 -17.04 -4.74
N SER A 65 4.32 -18.11 -4.79
CA SER A 65 4.26 -19.23 -3.85
C SER A 65 5.53 -19.34 -3.01
N SER A 66 6.62 -18.66 -3.41
CA SER A 66 7.90 -18.70 -2.72
C SER A 66 8.75 -17.44 -2.90
N THR A 67 9.79 -17.30 -2.09
CA THR A 67 10.83 -16.26 -2.22
C THR A 67 11.64 -16.36 -3.52
N THR A 68 11.69 -17.54 -4.15
CA THR A 68 12.40 -17.75 -5.42
C THR A 68 11.69 -17.07 -6.60
N ASP A 69 10.36 -17.01 -6.55
CA ASP A 69 9.53 -16.35 -7.56
C ASP A 69 9.82 -14.84 -7.57
N LEU A 70 9.95 -14.25 -6.38
CA LEU A 70 10.27 -12.83 -6.18
C LEU A 70 11.67 -12.47 -6.69
N VAL A 71 12.68 -13.25 -6.32
CA VAL A 71 14.07 -13.01 -6.75
C VAL A 71 14.18 -13.07 -8.27
N SER A 72 13.51 -14.04 -8.90
CA SER A 72 13.49 -14.19 -10.36
C SER A 72 12.84 -12.99 -11.05
N HIS A 73 11.73 -12.50 -10.50
CA HIS A 73 11.02 -11.35 -11.04
C HIS A 73 11.83 -10.04 -10.97
N LEU A 74 12.49 -9.79 -9.83
CA LEU A 74 13.36 -8.62 -9.64
C LEU A 74 14.58 -8.64 -10.56
N ALA A 75 15.14 -9.83 -10.83
CA ALA A 75 16.26 -9.99 -11.75
C ALA A 75 15.88 -9.61 -13.20
N THR A 76 14.62 -9.84 -13.60
CA THR A 76 14.13 -9.50 -14.95
C THR A 76 13.67 -8.04 -15.12
N ASN A 77 13.53 -7.26 -14.04
CA ASN A 77 13.04 -5.88 -14.07
C ASN A 77 13.91 -4.92 -13.23
N PRO A 78 15.14 -4.59 -13.68
CA PRO A 78 16.05 -3.74 -12.91
C PRO A 78 15.58 -2.28 -12.83
N VAL A 79 15.75 -1.66 -11.66
CA VAL A 79 15.40 -0.27 -11.36
C VAL A 79 16.46 0.71 -11.87
N ARG A 80 16.04 1.79 -12.54
CA ARG A 80 16.90 2.94 -12.91
C ARG A 80 16.66 4.12 -11.95
N ASN A 81 17.75 4.62 -11.34
CA ASN A 81 17.79 5.58 -10.22
C ASN A 81 17.54 7.06 -10.59
N VAL A 82 16.93 7.83 -9.66
CA VAL A 82 17.09 9.29 -9.44
C VAL A 82 16.99 9.58 -7.91
N GLU A 83 17.68 10.62 -7.41
CA GLU A 83 18.47 10.70 -6.15
C GLU A 83 17.84 11.21 -4.82
N LEU A 84 18.22 10.52 -3.73
CA LEU A 84 18.80 10.93 -2.42
C LEU A 84 18.36 12.15 -1.55
N ASN A 85 17.41 13.03 -1.91
CA ASN A 85 17.08 14.20 -1.05
C ASN A 85 15.85 14.00 -0.12
N LEU A 86 15.60 12.77 0.35
CA LEU A 86 14.31 12.35 0.95
C LEU A 86 14.31 12.13 2.47
N LEU A 87 15.41 11.67 3.06
CA LEU A 87 15.43 11.14 4.44
C LEU A 87 15.11 12.19 5.51
N LEU A 88 15.65 13.41 5.42
CA LEU A 88 15.43 14.44 6.46
C LEU A 88 14.00 15.03 6.45
N ARG A 89 13.25 14.88 5.34
CA ARG A 89 11.86 15.34 5.22
C ARG A 89 10.84 14.28 5.68
N GLN A 90 11.23 13.01 5.79
CA GLN A 90 10.34 11.90 6.13
C GLN A 90 9.82 11.97 7.56
N ASP A 91 10.67 12.32 8.53
CA ASP A 91 10.29 12.33 9.95
C ASP A 91 9.27 13.44 10.24
N ILE A 92 9.46 14.63 9.66
CA ILE A 92 8.54 15.76 9.80
C ILE A 92 7.20 15.49 9.08
N MET A 93 7.22 14.78 7.95
CA MET A 93 6.00 14.46 7.19
C MET A 93 5.13 13.40 7.87
N ARG A 94 5.72 12.40 8.54
CA ARG A 94 4.97 11.32 9.22
C ARG A 94 4.07 11.83 10.36
N GLU A 95 4.44 12.94 10.98
CA GLU A 95 3.63 13.58 12.04
C GLU A 95 2.51 14.49 11.48
N SER A 96 2.50 14.76 10.17
CA SER A 96 1.50 15.64 9.57
C SER A 96 0.13 14.97 9.47
N PRO A 97 -0.96 15.59 9.96
CA PRO A 97 -2.31 15.06 9.81
C PRO A 97 -2.73 14.85 8.35
N LEU A 98 -2.29 15.73 7.44
CA LEU A 98 -2.56 15.61 6.00
C LEU A 98 -1.88 14.37 5.40
N TYR A 99 -0.66 14.05 5.85
CA TYR A 99 0.06 12.87 5.40
C TYR A 99 -0.65 11.60 5.87
N GLN A 100 -1.13 11.58 7.11
CA GLN A 100 -1.90 10.45 7.65
C GLN A 100 -3.21 10.24 6.88
N GLU A 101 -3.90 11.31 6.51
CA GLU A 101 -5.13 11.24 5.71
C GLU A 101 -4.89 10.70 4.29
N ILE A 102 -3.83 11.18 3.61
CA ILE A 102 -3.43 10.67 2.28
C ILE A 102 -3.08 9.18 2.36
N MET A 103 -2.34 8.78 3.39
CA MET A 103 -1.99 7.37 3.60
C MET A 103 -3.23 6.49 3.85
N GLN A 104 -4.18 6.98 4.66
CA GLN A 104 -5.42 6.25 4.92
C GLN A 104 -6.28 6.11 3.66
N GLN A 105 -6.42 7.18 2.86
CA GLN A 105 -7.16 7.13 1.59
C GLN A 105 -6.54 6.13 0.61
N GLY A 106 -5.21 6.08 0.51
CA GLY A 106 -4.50 5.12 -0.33
C GLY A 106 -4.76 3.65 0.10
N LYS A 107 -4.71 3.37 1.41
CA LYS A 107 -5.04 2.04 1.96
C LYS A 107 -6.49 1.65 1.64
N LEU A 108 -7.42 2.58 1.81
CA LEU A 108 -8.84 2.37 1.59
C LEU A 108 -9.15 2.03 0.13
N GLU A 109 -8.63 2.82 -0.82
CA GLU A 109 -8.82 2.58 -2.24
C GLU A 109 -8.30 1.20 -2.66
N LEU A 110 -7.13 0.82 -2.14
CA LEU A 110 -6.51 -0.47 -2.40
C LEU A 110 -7.36 -1.63 -1.85
N ILE A 111 -7.84 -1.53 -0.61
CA ILE A 111 -8.71 -2.56 0.01
C ILE A 111 -9.99 -2.73 -0.80
N ILE A 112 -10.65 -1.63 -1.19
CA ILE A 112 -11.86 -1.70 -2.02
C ILE A 112 -11.58 -2.38 -3.36
N ARG A 113 -10.46 -2.05 -4.03
CA ARG A 113 -10.06 -2.71 -5.29
C ARG A 113 -9.77 -4.20 -5.09
N GLN A 114 -9.13 -4.59 -3.98
CA GLN A 114 -8.85 -6.00 -3.67
C GLN A 114 -10.13 -6.78 -3.42
N LEU A 115 -11.05 -6.23 -2.62
CA LEU A 115 -12.36 -6.81 -2.38
C LEU A 115 -13.15 -6.99 -3.68
N GLN A 116 -13.16 -5.95 -4.53
CA GLN A 116 -13.80 -6.02 -5.84
C GLN A 116 -13.19 -7.09 -6.76
N ARG A 117 -11.87 -7.26 -6.70
CA ARG A 117 -11.17 -8.27 -7.51
C ARG A 117 -11.40 -9.70 -7.01
N ARG A 118 -11.42 -9.92 -5.69
CA ARG A 118 -11.62 -11.26 -5.11
C ARG A 118 -13.08 -11.70 -5.11
N PHE A 119 -14.00 -10.78 -4.82
CA PHE A 119 -15.39 -11.11 -4.56
C PHE A 119 -16.38 -10.50 -5.58
N GLY A 120 -15.90 -9.73 -6.56
CA GLY A 120 -16.76 -9.02 -7.50
C GLY A 120 -17.43 -7.81 -6.86
N HIS A 121 -18.64 -7.47 -7.28
CA HIS A 121 -19.34 -6.29 -6.78
C HIS A 121 -19.46 -6.30 -5.24
N ILE A 122 -19.05 -5.19 -4.61
CA ILE A 122 -19.19 -4.95 -3.17
C ILE A 122 -20.33 -3.95 -2.97
N GLU A 123 -21.30 -4.32 -2.16
CA GLU A 123 -22.50 -3.54 -1.89
C GLU A 123 -22.14 -2.16 -1.32
N PRO A 124 -22.82 -1.07 -1.74
CA PRO A 124 -22.49 0.29 -1.27
C PRO A 124 -22.45 0.44 0.25
N ILE A 125 -23.31 -0.30 0.96
CA ILE A 125 -23.36 -0.27 2.42
C ILE A 125 -22.08 -0.81 3.08
N LEU A 126 -21.46 -1.84 2.47
CA LEU A 126 -20.18 -2.37 2.94
C LEU A 126 -19.05 -1.41 2.59
N GLN A 127 -19.08 -0.80 1.40
CA GLN A 127 -18.10 0.22 1.03
C GLN A 127 -18.13 1.41 2.00
N SER A 128 -19.31 1.93 2.33
CA SER A 128 -19.44 3.03 3.30
C SER A 128 -18.94 2.66 4.70
N LYS A 129 -19.19 1.43 5.16
CA LYS A 129 -18.62 0.96 6.44
C LYS A 129 -17.10 0.94 6.39
N ILE A 130 -16.51 0.42 5.32
CA ILE A 130 -15.05 0.35 5.15
C ILE A 130 -14.45 1.77 5.07
N GLN A 131 -15.12 2.71 4.40
CA GLN A 131 -14.69 4.12 4.32
C GLN A 131 -14.68 4.84 5.67
N GLN A 132 -15.45 4.36 6.65
CA GLN A 132 -15.51 4.92 8.00
C GLN A 132 -14.47 4.33 8.95
N LEU A 133 -13.74 3.28 8.53
CA LEU A 133 -12.69 2.69 9.34
C LEU A 133 -11.52 3.66 9.50
N SER A 134 -11.03 3.80 10.73
CA SER A 134 -9.78 4.52 11.03
C SER A 134 -8.56 3.73 10.54
N SER A 135 -7.36 4.34 10.56
CA SER A 135 -6.14 3.70 9.99
C SER A 135 -5.88 2.30 10.54
N TYR A 136 -6.07 2.10 11.85
CA TYR A 136 -5.76 0.83 12.50
C TYR A 136 -6.72 -0.31 12.07
N PRO A 137 -8.06 -0.19 12.20
CA PRO A 137 -8.99 -1.17 11.65
C PRO A 137 -8.83 -1.40 10.14
N LEU A 138 -8.42 -0.37 9.39
CA LEU A 138 -8.19 -0.49 7.95
C LEU A 138 -6.97 -1.37 7.63
N GLU A 139 -5.90 -1.28 8.44
CA GLU A 139 -4.74 -2.19 8.37
C GLU A 139 -5.14 -3.63 8.72
N GLU A 140 -5.85 -3.81 9.84
CA GLU A 140 -6.37 -5.12 10.28
C GLU A 140 -7.28 -5.77 9.23
N LEU A 141 -8.13 -4.98 8.57
CA LEU A 141 -8.95 -5.46 7.45
C LEU A 141 -8.08 -5.90 6.27
N GLY A 142 -7.02 -5.16 5.97
CA GLY A 142 -6.06 -5.52 4.91
C GLY A 142 -5.38 -6.87 5.15
N GLU A 143 -5.07 -7.19 6.40
CA GLU A 143 -4.51 -8.48 6.81
C GLU A 143 -5.56 -9.59 6.77
N ALA A 144 -6.71 -9.40 7.44
CA ALA A 144 -7.78 -10.39 7.49
C ALA A 144 -8.31 -10.76 6.11
N LEU A 145 -8.32 -9.80 5.18
CA LEU A 145 -8.72 -10.02 3.79
C LEU A 145 -7.92 -11.12 3.09
N LEU A 146 -6.67 -11.37 3.52
CA LEU A 146 -5.82 -12.42 2.95
C LEU A 146 -6.32 -13.83 3.29
N ASP A 147 -7.03 -13.99 4.41
CA ASP A 147 -7.57 -15.26 4.91
C ASP A 147 -9.05 -15.47 4.55
N PHE A 148 -9.74 -14.42 4.10
CA PHE A 148 -11.13 -14.54 3.68
C PHE A 148 -11.29 -15.53 2.53
N SER A 149 -12.26 -16.40 2.68
CA SER A 149 -12.69 -17.38 1.67
C SER A 149 -13.95 -16.92 0.94
N SER A 150 -14.72 -16.00 1.52
CA SER A 150 -15.98 -15.51 0.95
C SER A 150 -16.31 -14.06 1.36
N LYS A 151 -17.32 -13.47 0.72
CA LYS A 151 -17.90 -12.18 1.17
C LYS A 151 -18.48 -12.25 2.58
N GLN A 152 -18.92 -13.42 3.03
CA GLN A 152 -19.52 -13.57 4.35
C GLN A 152 -18.49 -13.29 5.45
N ASP A 153 -17.22 -13.63 5.20
CA ASP A 153 -16.12 -13.36 6.14
C ASP A 153 -15.92 -11.85 6.32
N LEU A 154 -15.99 -11.08 5.23
CA LEU A 154 -15.97 -9.61 5.29
C LEU A 154 -17.15 -9.05 6.10
N VAL A 155 -18.36 -9.58 5.89
CA VAL A 155 -19.55 -9.13 6.63
C VAL A 155 -19.40 -9.41 8.12
N THR A 156 -18.93 -10.61 8.48
CA THR A 156 -18.69 -10.99 9.87
C THR A 156 -17.57 -10.17 10.50
N TRP A 157 -16.49 -9.88 9.76
CA TRP A 157 -15.41 -9.03 10.24
C TRP A 157 -15.91 -7.61 10.55
N LEU A 158 -16.69 -7.02 9.65
CA LEU A 158 -17.32 -5.69 9.81
C LEU A 158 -18.45 -5.63 10.85
N GLN A 159 -18.79 -6.75 11.50
CA GLN A 159 -19.71 -6.77 12.65
C GLN A 159 -18.96 -6.70 13.98
N ASN A 160 -17.66 -7.03 13.98
CA ASN A 160 -16.80 -6.99 15.16
C ASN A 160 -16.09 -5.63 15.35
N TYR A 161 -16.36 -4.67 14.44
CA TYR A 161 -15.88 -3.29 14.42
C TYR A 161 -17.06 -2.33 14.22
#